data_AF-A0AAX3SCH8-F1
#
_entry.id   AF-A0AAX3SCH8-F1
#
_cell.length_a   1.000
_cell.length_b   1.000
_cell.length_c   1.000
_cell.angle_alpha   90.00
_cell.angle_beta   90.00
_cell.angle_gamma   90.00
#
_symmetry.space_group_name_H-M   'P 1'
#
loop_
_entity.id
_entity.type
_entity.pdbx_description
1 polymer ?
#
loop_
_entity_poly.entity_id
_entity_poly.type
_entity_poly.pdbx_seq_one_letter_code
_entity_poly.pdbx_strand_id
1 'polypeptide(L)' 'MNKIAFLVWNKLKKSNFGFLAAGLLFILVGIDTSATGKLPRGGIIYDDNLKIFYALIWFTFGLACIFLGVRRK' A
#
# COMPACT_ATOMS: atom_id res chain seq x y z
N MET A 1 7.73 9.01 -31.21
CA MET A 1 7.19 8.91 -29.83
C MET A 1 6.76 10.29 -29.37
N ASN A 2 5.50 10.47 -28.97
CA ASN A 2 4.90 11.77 -28.67
C ASN A 2 5.65 12.49 -27.52
N LYS A 3 6.13 13.73 -27.74
CA LYS A 3 6.84 14.55 -26.73
C LYS A 3 6.05 14.72 -25.43
N ILE A 4 4.72 14.73 -25.54
CA ILE A 4 3.79 14.82 -24.40
C ILE A 4 3.85 13.56 -23.53
N ALA A 5 3.88 12.37 -24.15
CA ALA A 5 4.00 11.11 -23.43
C ALA A 5 5.34 11.01 -22.68
N PHE A 6 6.42 11.54 -23.27
CA PHE A 6 7.73 11.58 -22.61
C PHE A 6 7.78 12.55 -21.41
N LEU A 7 7.13 13.71 -21.52
CA LEU A 7 7.00 14.68 -20.42
C LEU A 7 6.15 14.13 -19.27
N VAL A 8 5.03 13.46 -19.58
CA VAL A 8 4.17 12.80 -18.59
C VAL A 8 4.92 11.63 -17.94
N TRP A 9 5.65 10.83 -18.72
CA TRP A 9 6.48 9.75 -18.21
C TRP A 9 7.59 10.25 -17.28
N ASN A 10 8.29 11.33 -17.64
CA ASN A 10 9.28 11.94 -16.75
C ASN A 10 8.66 12.56 -15.49
N LYS A 11 7.44 13.11 -15.56
CA LYS A 11 6.71 13.62 -14.38
C LYS A 11 6.26 12.48 -13.46
N LEU A 12 5.80 11.37 -14.02
CA LEU A 12 5.43 10.14 -13.28
C LEU A 12 6.65 9.47 -12.66
N LYS A 13 7.77 9.41 -13.38
CA LYS A 13 9.04 8.86 -12.90
C LYS A 13 9.67 9.71 -11.78
N LYS A 14 9.39 11.02 -11.74
CA LYS A 14 9.83 11.94 -10.67
C LYS A 14 8.89 11.98 -9.47
N SER A 15 7.63 11.58 -9.65
CA SER A 15 6.68 11.46 -8.56
C SER A 15 7.00 10.16 -7.81
N ASN A 16 7.03 10.18 -6.47
CA ASN A 16 7.25 9.01 -5.62
C ASN A 16 6.08 8.00 -5.66
N PHE A 17 5.62 7.66 -6.87
CA PHE A 17 4.45 6.83 -7.16
C PHE A 17 4.62 5.43 -6.57
N GLY A 18 5.85 4.93 -6.47
CA GLY A 18 6.14 3.63 -5.84
C GLY A 18 5.78 3.59 -4.35
N PHE A 19 6.02 4.67 -3.59
CA PHE A 19 5.66 4.73 -2.17
C PHE A 19 4.15 4.88 -1.96
N LEU A 20 3.49 5.65 -2.83
CA LEU A 20 2.03 5.77 -2.85
C LEU A 20 1.35 4.44 -3.21
N ALA A 21 1.84 3.76 -4.26
CA ALA A 21 1.32 2.46 -4.68
C ALA A 21 1.58 1.37 -3.63
N ALA A 22 2.77 1.34 -3.02
CA ALA A 22 3.07 0.41 -1.93
C ALA A 22 2.16 0.65 -0.72
N GLY A 23 1.90 1.91 -0.37
CA GLY A 23 1.00 2.23 0.74
C GLY A 23 -0.45 1.80 0.48
N LEU A 24 -0.94 1.98 -0.74
CA LEU A 24 -2.25 1.46 -1.17
C LEU A 24 -2.32 -0.07 -1.12
N LEU A 25 -1.26 -0.77 -1.55
CA LEU A 25 -1.18 -2.23 -1.47
C LEU A 25 -1.21 -2.73 -0.02
N PHE A 26 -0.52 -2.07 0.90
CA PHE A 26 -0.56 -2.44 2.31
C PHE A 26 -1.94 -2.23 2.93
N ILE A 27 -2.64 -1.15 2.59
CA ILE A 27 -4.02 -0.94 3.04
C ILE A 27 -4.95 -2.04 2.51
N LEU A 28 -4.83 -2.39 1.22
CA LEU A 28 -5.59 -3.49 0.60
C LEU A 28 -5.33 -4.83 1.29
N VAL A 29 -4.06 -5.15 1.57
CA VAL A 29 -3.67 -6.37 2.30
C VAL A 29 -4.27 -6.37 3.71
N GLY A 30 -4.27 -5.23 4.41
CA GLY A 30 -4.89 -5.11 5.73
C GLY A 30 -6.39 -5.39 5.70
N ILE A 31 -7.11 -4.85 4.71
CA ILE A 31 -8.55 -5.07 4.52
C ILE A 31 -8.82 -6.54 4.19
N ASP A 32 -8.06 -7.14 3.28
CA ASP A 32 -8.24 -8.53 2.87
C ASP A 32 -7.96 -9.50 4.02
N THR A 33 -6.92 -9.22 4.82
CA THR A 33 -6.61 -10.00 6.03
C THR A 33 -7.73 -9.87 7.08
N SER A 34 -8.34 -8.69 7.22
CA SER A 34 -9.49 -8.47 8.13
C SER A 34 -10.72 -9.26 7.69
N ALA A 35 -11.02 -9.27 6.38
CA ALA A 35 -12.21 -9.90 5.83
C ALA A 35 -12.11 -11.43 5.73
N THR A 36 -10.96 -11.95 5.30
CA THR A 36 -10.79 -13.38 5.01
C THR A 36 -9.97 -14.12 6.07
N GLY A 37 -9.27 -13.39 6.94
CA GLY A 37 -8.26 -13.97 7.84
C GLY A 37 -7.03 -14.49 7.11
N LYS A 38 -6.96 -14.41 5.78
CA LYS A 38 -5.83 -14.91 5.00
C LYS A 38 -4.72 -13.89 4.98
N LEU A 39 -3.55 -14.32 5.41
CA LEU A 39 -2.31 -13.58 5.32
C LEU A 39 -1.74 -13.72 3.91
N PRO A 40 -1.02 -12.70 3.41
CA PRO A 40 -0.36 -12.75 2.10
C PRO A 40 0.69 -13.86 1.99
N ARG A 41 1.14 -14.44 3.12
CA ARG A 41 2.05 -15.60 3.19
C ARG A 41 1.33 -16.95 3.24
N GLY A 42 0.01 -17.00 3.04
CA GLY A 42 -0.79 -18.24 3.06
C GLY A 42 -1.20 -18.72 4.45
N GLY A 43 -0.85 -18.00 5.52
CA GLY A 43 -1.35 -18.27 6.87
C GLY A 43 -2.81 -17.87 7.01
N ILE A 44 -3.59 -18.60 7.80
CA ILE A 44 -5.00 -18.27 8.09
C ILE A 44 -5.10 -17.96 9.57
N ILE A 45 -5.55 -16.74 9.89
CA ILE A 45 -5.87 -16.31 11.24
C ILE A 45 -7.37 -16.58 11.44
N TYR A 46 -7.70 -17.38 12.45
CA TYR A 46 -9.09 -17.66 12.80
C TYR A 46 -9.63 -16.69 13.86
N ASP A 47 -8.76 -16.17 14.71
CA ASP A 47 -9.10 -15.24 15.80
C ASP A 47 -9.37 -13.82 15.28
N ASP A 48 -10.57 -13.31 15.55
CA ASP A 48 -11.03 -12.00 15.05
C ASP A 48 -10.28 -10.82 15.68
N ASN A 49 -9.83 -10.91 16.93
CA ASN A 49 -9.02 -9.86 17.55
C ASN A 49 -7.65 -9.78 16.88
N LEU A 50 -7.04 -10.93 16.55
CA LEU A 50 -5.79 -10.96 15.80
C LEU A 50 -5.96 -10.42 14.36
N LYS A 51 -7.07 -10.72 13.68
CA LYS A 51 -7.35 -10.18 12.34
C LYS A 51 -7.38 -8.65 12.35
N ILE A 52 -8.11 -8.08 13.30
CA ILE A 52 -8.24 -6.62 13.45
C ILE A 52 -6.87 -6.00 13.79
N PHE A 53 -6.11 -6.60 14.71
CA PHE A 53 -4.79 -6.11 15.08
C PHE A 53 -3.81 -6.13 13.88
N TYR A 54 -3.81 -7.20 13.10
CA TYR A 54 -2.97 -7.32 11.91
C TYR A 54 -3.38 -6.32 10.82
N ALA A 55 -4.68 -6.15 10.60
CA ALA A 55 -5.20 -5.14 9.68
C ALA A 55 -4.76 -3.72 10.09
N LEU A 56 -4.79 -3.40 11.38
CA LEU A 56 -4.35 -2.10 11.92
C LEU A 56 -2.85 -1.85 11.67
N ILE A 57 -2.00 -2.87 11.84
CA ILE A 57 -0.57 -2.80 11.53
C ILE A 57 -0.35 -2.49 10.05
N TRP A 58 -1.02 -3.20 9.15
CA TRP A 58 -0.87 -2.93 7.72
C TRP A 58 -1.40 -1.56 7.32
N PHE A 59 -2.48 -1.10 7.95
CA PHE A 59 -3.05 0.22 7.70
C PHE A 59 -2.09 1.33 8.12
N THR A 60 -1.47 1.21 9.29
CA THR A 60 -0.46 2.17 9.77
C THR A 60 0.80 2.17 8.91
N PHE A 61 1.28 0.99 8.47
CA PHE A 61 2.37 0.88 7.49
C PHE A 61 2.02 1.53 6.15
N GLY A 62 0.81 1.29 5.65
CA GLY A 62 0.33 1.88 4.40
C GLY A 62 0.28 3.40 4.45
N LEU A 63 -0.27 3.96 5.53
CA LEU A 63 -0.27 5.40 5.81
C LEU A 63 1.15 5.98 5.90
N ALA A 64 2.07 5.29 6.58
CA ALA A 64 3.47 5.72 6.68
C ALA A 64 4.17 5.74 5.30
N CYS A 65 3.91 4.73 4.45
CA CYS A 65 4.43 4.70 3.09
C CYS A 65 3.88 5.84 2.22
N ILE A 66 2.57 6.11 2.29
CA ILE A 66 1.95 7.26 1.60
C ILE A 66 2.56 8.56 2.09
N PHE A 67 2.68 8.73 3.41
CA PHE A 67 3.25 9.94 4.02
C PHE A 67 4.70 10.16 3.61
N LEU A 68 5.55 9.12 3.59
CA LEU A 68 6.93 9.21 3.10
C LEU A 68 6.99 9.51 1.60
N GLY A 69 6.08 8.97 0.80
CA GLY A 69 5.95 9.28 -0.62
C GLY A 69 5.58 10.75 -0.87
N VAL A 70 4.69 11.31 -0.04
CA VAL A 70 4.27 12.72 -0.09
C VAL A 70 5.36 13.66 0.45
N ARG A 71 6.03 13.30 1.55
CA ARG A 71 7.04 14.14 2.22
C ARG A 71 8.36 14.24 1.45
N ARG A 72 8.67 13.26 0.59
CA ARG A 72 9.84 13.29 -0.32
C ARG A 72 9.57 14.04 -1.63
N LYS A 73 8.46 14.77 -1.76
CA LYS A 73 8.06 15.49 -2.97
C LYS A 73 8.45 16.97 -2.92
#